data_AF-A0A1W9GVW8-F1
#
_entry.id   AF-A0A1W9GVW8-F1
#
_cell.length_a   1.000
_cell.length_b   1.000
_cell.length_c   1.000
_cell.angle_alpha   90.00
_cell.angle_beta   90.00
_cell.angle_gamma   90.00
#
_symmetry.space_group_name_H-M   'P 1'
#
loop_
_entity.id
_entity.type
_entity.pdbx_description
1 polymer ?
#
loop_
_entity_poly.entity_id
_entity_poly.type
_entity_poly.pdbx_seq_one_letter_code
_entity_poly.pdbx_strand_id
1 'polypeptide(L)'
;MAEILVREIDETDLDRLRVRARARNISVEALAREAIQQAAKLTVEEKQALVRANWAKTDAARVPGAPQTPGWVLIREDRDSR
;
A
#
# COMPACT_ATOMS: atom_id res chain seq x y z
N MET A 1 6.34 -15.75 2.52
CA MET A 1 6.82 -14.91 3.63
C MET A 1 8.16 -14.34 3.22
N ALA A 2 8.33 -13.02 3.32
CA ALA A 2 9.63 -12.37 3.08
C ALA A 2 10.32 -12.13 4.42
N GLU A 3 11.65 -12.22 4.44
CA GLU A 3 12.49 -12.02 5.63
C GLU A 3 13.57 -10.99 5.33
N ILE A 4 13.91 -10.14 6.31
CA ILE A 4 14.97 -9.13 6.21
C ILE A 4 15.81 -9.24 7.48
N LEU A 5 17.14 -9.34 7.31
CA LEU A 5 18.10 -9.27 8.40
C LEU A 5 18.78 -7.90 8.40
N VAL A 6 18.67 -7.16 9.50
CA VAL A 6 19.39 -5.89 9.71
C VAL A 6 20.57 -6.16 10.64
N ARG A 7 21.79 -5.92 10.14
CA ARG A 7 23.04 -6.04 10.90
C ARG A 7 23.58 -4.66 11.25
N GLU A 8 24.52 -4.61 12.19
CA GLU A 8 25.25 -3.38 12.56
C GLU A 8 24.33 -2.25 13.05
N ILE A 9 23.24 -2.60 13.75
CA ILE A 9 22.43 -1.63 14.46
C ILE A 9 23.16 -1.18 15.72
N ASP A 10 23.22 0.13 15.96
CA ASP A 10 23.75 0.68 17.21
C ASP A 10 22.94 0.14 18.40
N GLU A 11 23.63 -0.35 19.43
CA GLU A 11 22.98 -0.92 20.62
C GLU A 11 22.05 0.11 21.30
N THR A 12 22.45 1.38 21.29
CA THR A 12 21.66 2.50 21.83
C THR A 12 20.33 2.64 21.09
N ASP A 13 20.35 2.49 19.76
CA ASP A 13 19.13 2.58 18.95
C ASP A 13 18.24 1.35 19.13
N LEU A 14 18.85 0.16 19.25
CA LEU A 14 18.11 -1.06 19.57
C LEU A 14 17.41 -0.96 20.94
N ASP A 15 18.07 -0.37 21.93
CA ASP A 15 17.46 -0.16 23.25
C ASP A 15 16.33 0.86 23.22
N ARG A 16 16.47 1.95 22.46
CA ARG A 16 15.36 2.89 22.21
C ARG A 16 14.15 2.19 21.57
N LEU A 17 14.38 1.28 20.62
CA LEU A 17 13.31 0.49 19.99
C LEU A 17 12.65 -0.46 20.99
N ARG A 18 13.42 -1.14 21.84
CA ARG A 18 12.89 -2.01 22.91
C ARG A 18 12.01 -1.23 23.89
N VAL A 19 12.45 -0.04 24.31
CA VAL A 19 11.67 0.84 25.20
C VAL A 19 10.35 1.24 24.54
N ARG A 20 10.37 1.67 23.27
CA ARG A 20 9.15 2.04 22.53
C ARG A 20 8.19 0.87 22.35
N ALA A 21 8.72 -0.32 22.04
CA ALA A 21 7.92 -1.53 21.87
C ALA A 21 7.23 -1.94 23.19
N ARG A 22 7.97 -1.89 24.31
CA ARG A 22 7.43 -2.13 25.66
C ARG A 22 6.33 -1.14 26.03
N ALA A 23 6.53 0.16 25.77
CA ALA A 23 5.54 1.19 26.06
C ALA A 23 4.21 0.97 25.30
N ARG A 24 4.26 0.30 24.14
CA ARG A 24 3.10 -0.04 23.31
C ARG A 24 2.58 -1.47 23.54
N ASN A 25 3.20 -2.23 24.46
CA ASN A 25 2.92 -3.65 24.71
C ASN A 25 2.97 -4.52 23.45
N ILE A 26 3.96 -4.29 22.58
CA ILE A 26 4.21 -5.06 21.34
C ILE A 26 5.67 -5.52 21.27
N SER A 27 5.98 -6.42 20.34
CA SER A 27 7.36 -6.84 20.06
C SER A 27 8.12 -5.75 19.26
N VAL A 28 9.45 -5.76 19.35
CA VAL A 28 10.31 -4.90 18.50
C VAL A 28 10.12 -5.24 17.02
N GLU A 29 9.88 -6.51 16.70
CA GLU A 29 9.57 -6.96 15.36
C GLU A 29 8.26 -6.34 14.84
N ALA A 30 7.20 -6.35 15.63
CA ALA A 30 5.93 -5.71 15.26
C ALA A 30 6.10 -4.20 15.04
N LEU A 31 6.88 -3.53 15.89
CA LEU A 31 7.21 -2.12 15.74
C LEU A 31 7.98 -1.85 14.43
N ALA A 32 8.99 -2.67 14.11
CA ALA A 32 9.76 -2.55 12.88
C ALA A 32 8.89 -2.83 11.64
N ARG A 33 8.03 -3.85 11.71
CA ARG A 33 7.08 -4.20 10.66
C ARG A 33 6.14 -3.04 10.34
N GLU A 34 5.58 -2.38 11.36
CA GLU A 34 4.74 -1.20 11.17
C GLU A 34 5.52 -0.06 10.51
N ALA A 35 6.75 0.22 10.94
CA ALA A 35 7.58 1.26 10.35
C ALA A 35 7.86 0.99 8.86
N ILE A 36 8.20 -0.25 8.52
CA ILE A 36 8.38 -0.68 7.13
C ILE A 36 7.08 -0.52 6.35
N GLN A 37 5.93 -0.92 6.90
CA GLN A 37 4.64 -0.77 6.23
C GLN A 37 4.30 0.70 5.97
N GLN A 38 4.59 1.61 6.90
CA GLN A 38 4.38 3.03 6.68
C GLN A 38 5.31 3.58 5.60
N ALA A 39 6.58 3.20 5.62
CA ALA A 39 7.56 3.62 4.61
C ALA A 39 7.27 3.04 3.22
N ALA A 40 6.68 1.85 3.15
CA ALA A 40 6.28 1.19 1.90
C ALA A 40 4.98 1.73 1.30
N LYS A 41 4.30 2.67 1.98
CA LYS A 41 3.13 3.34 1.38
C LYS A 41 3.59 4.17 0.20
N LEU A 42 2.88 4.02 -0.92
CA LEU A 42 3.12 4.84 -2.11
C LEU A 42 2.99 6.33 -1.77
N THR A 43 3.99 7.09 -2.20
CA THR A 43 3.93 8.55 -2.29
C THR A 43 2.81 8.99 -3.23
N VAL A 44 2.46 10.28 -3.19
CA VAL A 44 1.42 10.83 -4.07
C VAL A 44 1.85 10.69 -5.53
N GLU A 45 3.12 10.94 -5.80
CA GLU A 45 3.75 10.88 -7.12
C GLU A 45 3.71 9.45 -7.67
N GLU A 46 4.05 8.46 -6.85
CA GLU A 46 3.99 7.03 -7.23
C GLU A 46 2.55 6.57 -7.46
N LYS A 47 1.59 7.02 -6.65
CA LYS A 47 0.16 6.74 -6.88
C LYS A 47 -0.31 7.29 -8.22
N GLN A 48 0.06 8.54 -8.53
CA GLN A 48 -0.28 9.14 -9.81
C GLN A 48 0.37 8.38 -10.98
N ALA A 49 1.64 7.97 -10.83
CA ALA A 49 2.32 7.16 -11.84
C ALA A 49 1.61 5.81 -12.05
N LEU A 50 1.18 5.15 -10.97
CA LEU A 50 0.41 3.91 -11.05
C LEU A 50 -0.94 4.10 -11.75
N VAL A 51 -1.67 5.18 -11.44
CA VAL A 51 -2.94 5.52 -12.12
C VAL A 51 -2.71 5.75 -13.60
N ARG A 52 -1.70 6.54 -13.98
CA ARG A 52 -1.35 6.78 -15.40
C ARG A 52 -1.00 5.48 -16.12
N ALA A 53 -0.21 4.61 -15.49
CA ALA A 53 0.15 3.31 -16.06
C ALA A 53 -1.07 2.41 -16.26
N ASN A 54 -2.02 2.43 -15.32
CA ASN A 54 -3.26 1.68 -15.45
C ASN A 54 -4.15 2.25 -16.56
N TRP A 55 -4.32 3.58 -16.65
CA TRP A 55 -5.05 4.21 -17.74
C TRP A 55 -4.47 3.88 -19.10
N ALA A 56 -3.15 3.93 -19.26
CA ALA A 56 -2.49 3.56 -20.51
C ALA A 56 -2.80 2.10 -20.92
N LYS A 57 -2.81 1.17 -19.96
CA LYS A 57 -3.21 -0.23 -20.21
C LYS A 57 -4.68 -0.34 -20.60
N THR A 58 -5.56 0.39 -19.93
CA THR A 58 -7.00 0.37 -20.22
C THR A 58 -7.30 0.98 -21.59
N ASP A 59 -6.66 2.09 -21.94
CA ASP A 59 -6.84 2.72 -23.25
C ASP A 59 -6.36 1.82 -24.38
N ALA A 60 -5.26 1.09 -24.20
CA ALA A 60 -4.81 0.08 -25.17
C ALA A 60 -5.81 -1.08 -25.36
N ALA A 61 -6.65 -1.35 -24.36
CA ALA A 61 -7.67 -2.39 -24.41
C ALA A 61 -9.04 -1.90 -24.92
N ARG A 62 -9.21 -0.59 -25.20
CA ARG A 62 -10.48 -0.05 -25.71
C ARG A 62 -10.67 -0.41 -27.16
N VAL A 63 -11.89 -0.82 -27.51
CA VAL A 63 -12.29 -1.02 -28.91
C VAL A 63 -12.51 0.35 -29.56
N PRO A 64 -11.74 0.71 -30.61
CA PRO A 64 -11.89 2.00 -31.29
C PRO A 64 -13.31 2.16 -31.85
N GLY A 65 -13.92 3.33 -31.62
CA GLY A 65 -15.25 3.68 -32.16
C GLY A 65 -16.44 3.05 -31.43
N ALA A 66 -16.22 2.14 -30.47
CA ALA A 66 -17.31 1.58 -29.67
C ALA A 66 -17.78 2.58 -28.59
N PRO A 67 -19.10 2.85 -28.46
CA PRO A 67 -19.64 3.65 -27.37
C PRO A 67 -19.20 3.07 -26.03
N GLN A 68 -18.61 3.90 -25.17
CA GLN A 68 -18.20 3.50 -23.83
C GLN A 68 -19.21 3.99 -22.82
N THR A 69 -19.71 3.08 -21.98
CA THR A 69 -20.55 3.43 -20.84
C THR A 69 -19.65 3.86 -19.68
N PRO A 70 -19.85 5.05 -19.09
CA PRO A 70 -19.09 5.45 -17.91
C PRO A 70 -19.23 4.44 -16.77
N GLY A 71 -18.13 4.13 -16.07
CA GLY A 71 -18.12 3.07 -15.05
C GLY A 71 -19.15 3.25 -13.93
N TRP A 72 -19.46 4.49 -13.55
CA TRP A 72 -20.47 4.80 -12.53
C TRP A 72 -21.90 4.46 -12.94
N VAL A 73 -22.21 4.41 -14.25
CA VAL A 73 -23.52 3.96 -14.76
C VAL A 73 -23.67 2.44 -14.63
N LEU A 74 -22.56 1.71 -14.50
CA LEU A 74 -22.55 0.25 -14.32
C LEU A 74 -22.68 -0.17 -12.84
N ILE A 75 -22.54 0.79 -11.91
CA ILE A 75 -22.69 0.52 -10.48
C ILE A 75 -24.19 0.39 -10.18
N ARG A 76 -24.60 -0.83 -9.81
CA ARG A 76 -25.99 -1.16 -9.43
C ARG A 76 -26.08 -1.27 -7.92
N GLU A 77 -26.33 -0.16 -7.24
CA GLU A 77 -26.45 -0.10 -5.78
C GLU A 77 -27.59 -0.98 -5.24
N ASP A 78 -28.57 -1.31 -6.09
CA ASP A 78 -29.72 -2.18 -5.83
C ASP A 78 -29.40 -3.69 -5.86
N ARG A 79 -28.26 -4.10 -6.42
CA ARG A 79 -27.89 -5.51 -6.57
C ARG A 79 -27.33 -6.12 -5.28
N ASP A 80 -26.67 -5.32 -4.44
CA ASP A 80 -25.91 -5.78 -3.28
C ASP A 80 -26.67 -5.60 -1.94
N SER A 81 -27.93 -5.17 -1.98
CA SER A 81 -28.75 -4.87 -0.79
C SER A 81 -29.70 -6.00 -0.37
N ARG A 82 -29.40 -7.27 -0.66
CA ARG A 82 -30.20 -8.45 -0.27
C ARG A 82 -29.49 -9.35 0.72
#